data_AF-A0A8S9ZMI6-F1
#
_entry.id   AF-A0A8S9ZMI6-F1
#
_cell.length_a   1.000
_cell.length_b   1.000
_cell.length_c   1.000
_cell.angle_alpha   90.00
_cell.angle_beta   90.00
_cell.angle_gamma   90.00
#
_symmetry.space_group_name_H-M   'P 1'
#
loop_
_entity.id
_entity.type
_entity.pdbx_description
1 polymer ?
#
loop_
_entity_poly.entity_id
_entity_poly.type
_entity_poly.pdbx_seq_one_letter_code
_entity_poly.pdbx_strand_id
1 'polypeptide(L)'
;MEVDMKEVEIEFAQRLASGEPTIRMRALKLLREHVKEESKNGFTKDSLDRLCKGLHYALWMQDKMLLQEELADNILQLLGLLRDQNQVFEFVRSLLFTLSKEWPKIDRLRMDKFLMFLRRIIRVLFFQLKEQKFNSEATQNCLNFFFQKL
;
A
#
# COMPACT_ATOMS: atom_id res chain seq x y z
N MET A 1 15.58 -7.22 22.40
CA MET A 1 14.56 -6.18 22.64
C MET A 1 13.66 -6.18 21.42
N GLU A 2 12.63 -7.03 21.44
CA GLU A 2 11.48 -6.87 20.55
C GLU A 2 10.81 -5.57 21.00
N VAL A 3 11.14 -4.46 20.33
CA VAL A 3 10.23 -3.30 20.35
C VAL A 3 8.92 -3.88 19.84
N ASP A 4 7.83 -3.75 20.61
CA ASP A 4 6.55 -4.36 20.28
C ASP A 4 6.18 -3.95 18.85
N MET A 5 6.36 -4.88 17.91
CA MET A 5 6.17 -4.71 16.46
C MET A 5 4.68 -4.53 16.11
N LYS A 6 3.86 -4.27 17.12
CA LYS A 6 2.48 -3.81 17.03
C LYS A 6 2.39 -2.29 17.19
N GLU A 7 3.29 -1.66 17.94
CA GLU A 7 3.27 -0.23 18.26
C GLU A 7 3.80 0.62 17.10
N VAL A 8 4.85 0.16 16.41
CA VAL A 8 5.53 0.94 15.35
C VAL A 8 4.60 1.20 14.16
N GLU A 9 3.88 0.21 13.68
CA GLU A 9 2.97 0.30 12.54
C GLU A 9 1.68 1.05 12.91
N ILE A 10 1.25 0.94 14.16
CA ILE A 10 0.16 1.79 14.69
C ILE A 10 0.61 3.24 14.67
N GLU A 11 1.82 3.54 15.14
CA GLU A 11 2.37 4.88 15.14
C GLU A 11 2.53 5.43 13.71
N PHE A 12 3.04 4.61 12.77
CA PHE A 12 3.07 4.97 11.36
C PHE A 12 1.67 5.27 10.83
N ALA A 13 0.69 4.40 11.07
CA ALA A 13 -0.66 4.60 10.60
C ALA A 13 -1.28 5.90 11.14
N GLN A 14 -1.07 6.20 12.43
CA GLN A 14 -1.51 7.45 13.05
C GLN A 14 -0.83 8.68 12.43
N ARG A 15 0.49 8.65 12.26
CA ARG A 15 1.25 9.77 11.68
C ARG A 15 0.92 9.99 10.20
N LEU A 16 0.70 8.92 9.44
CA LEU A 16 0.26 8.95 8.05
C LEU A 16 -1.16 9.53 7.90
N ALA A 17 -2.04 9.25 8.87
CA ALA A 17 -3.40 9.79 8.91
C ALA A 17 -3.50 11.18 9.55
N SER A 18 -2.39 11.79 9.97
CA SER A 18 -2.39 13.11 10.62
C SER A 18 -2.95 14.20 9.70
N GLY A 19 -3.69 15.15 10.27
CA GLY A 19 -4.14 16.36 9.55
C GLY A 19 -2.98 17.26 9.08
N GLU A 20 -1.83 17.19 9.76
CA GLU A 20 -0.67 18.03 9.49
C GLU A 20 0.16 17.49 8.31
N PRO A 21 0.29 18.22 7.19
CA PRO A 21 1.02 17.75 6.01
C PRO A 21 2.50 17.44 6.27
N THR A 22 3.13 18.22 7.17
CA THR A 22 4.54 18.03 7.54
C THR A 22 4.76 16.73 8.30
N ILE A 23 3.81 16.33 9.16
CA ILE A 23 3.85 15.06 9.89
C ILE A 23 3.71 13.90 8.91
N ARG A 24 2.73 13.96 7.99
CA ARG A 24 2.54 12.92 6.96
C ARG A 24 3.77 12.75 6.07
N MET A 25 4.37 13.85 5.63
CA MET A 25 5.57 13.83 4.78
C MET A 25 6.76 13.18 5.50
N ARG A 26 6.99 13.52 6.77
CA ARG A 26 8.04 12.88 7.59
C ARG A 26 7.76 11.40 7.80
N ALA A 27 6.50 11.04 8.06
CA ALA A 27 6.09 9.65 8.23
C ALA A 27 6.35 8.82 6.96
N LEU A 28 6.00 9.34 5.78
CA LEU A 28 6.29 8.67 4.50
C LEU A 28 7.80 8.47 4.25
N LYS A 29 8.63 9.45 4.63
CA LYS A 29 10.09 9.31 4.51
C LYS A 29 10.63 8.20 5.41
N LEU A 30 10.20 8.18 6.67
CA LEU A 30 10.59 7.13 7.63
C LEU A 30 10.04 5.75 7.23
N LEU A 31 8.84 5.72 6.64
CA LEU A 31 8.22 4.49 6.19
C LEU A 31 9.05 3.78 5.12
N ARG A 32 9.72 4.51 4.21
CA ARG A 32 10.59 3.89 3.20
C ARG A 32 11.70 3.06 3.83
N GLU A 33 12.33 3.57 4.89
CA GLU A 33 13.37 2.83 5.61
C GLU A 33 12.80 1.63 6.36
N HIS A 34 11.64 1.81 7.01
CA HIS A 34 10.96 0.72 7.71
C HIS A 34 10.55 -0.42 6.74
N VAL A 35 9.95 -0.09 5.59
CA VAL A 35 9.58 -1.11 4.58
C VAL A 35 10.81 -1.87 4.06
N LYS A 36 11.94 -1.18 3.88
CA LYS A 36 13.19 -1.79 3.45
C LYS A 36 13.79 -2.73 4.50
N GLU A 37 13.60 -2.42 5.78
CA GLU A 37 13.98 -3.28 6.91
C GLU A 37 13.06 -4.49 7.03
N GLU A 38 11.74 -4.27 7.03
CA GLU A 38 10.73 -5.32 7.10
C GLU A 38 10.75 -6.26 5.89
N SER A 39 11.17 -5.78 4.72
CA SER A 39 11.40 -6.69 3.58
C SER A 39 12.45 -7.76 3.88
N LYS A 40 13.38 -7.51 4.81
CA LYS A 40 14.38 -8.49 5.25
C LYS A 40 13.84 -9.42 6.34
N ASN A 41 13.05 -8.86 7.26
CA ASN A 41 12.56 -9.55 8.45
C ASN A 41 11.26 -10.33 8.20
N GLY A 42 10.52 -9.95 7.16
CA GLY A 42 9.21 -10.48 6.79
C GLY A 42 8.08 -9.68 7.44
N PHE A 43 7.08 -9.30 6.64
CA PHE A 43 5.87 -8.67 7.17
C PHE A 43 4.93 -9.71 7.75
N THR A 44 4.30 -9.38 8.87
CA THR A 44 3.08 -10.09 9.28
C THR A 44 1.88 -9.52 8.51
N LYS A 45 0.86 -10.35 8.27
CA LYS A 45 -0.36 -9.88 7.59
C LYS A 45 -1.02 -8.71 8.33
N ASP A 46 -1.09 -8.79 9.66
CA ASP A 46 -1.72 -7.75 10.47
C ASP A 46 -0.93 -6.44 10.46
N SER A 47 0.41 -6.49 10.49
CA SER A 47 1.25 -5.28 10.40
C SER A 47 1.11 -4.62 9.02
N LEU A 48 1.09 -5.42 7.96
CA LEU A 48 0.90 -4.94 6.59
C LEU A 48 -0.48 -4.31 6.36
N ASP A 49 -1.55 -4.92 6.89
CA ASP A 49 -2.91 -4.39 6.82
C ASP A 49 -3.07 -3.05 7.57
N ARG A 50 -2.44 -2.91 8.75
CA ARG A 50 -2.41 -1.63 9.50
C ARG A 50 -1.67 -0.56 8.72
N LEU A 51 -0.52 -0.91 8.14
CA LEU A 51 0.26 0.01 7.33
C LEU A 51 -0.53 0.49 6.10
N CYS A 52 -1.14 -0.44 5.36
CA CYS A 52 -1.96 -0.11 4.19
C CYS A 52 -3.16 0.76 4.54
N LYS A 53 -3.76 0.55 5.72
CA LYS A 53 -4.78 1.46 6.25
C LYS A 53 -4.22 2.87 6.51
N GLY A 54 -3.04 2.98 7.10
CA GLY A 54 -2.33 4.26 7.25
C GLY A 54 -2.13 4.99 5.92
N LEU A 55 -1.67 4.26 4.89
CA LEU A 55 -1.46 4.79 3.54
C LEU A 55 -2.78 5.24 2.87
N HIS A 56 -3.86 4.47 3.07
CA HIS A 56 -5.19 4.86 2.61
C HIS A 56 -5.62 6.20 3.20
N TYR A 57 -5.46 6.39 4.52
CA TYR A 57 -5.81 7.66 5.17
C TYR A 57 -4.83 8.80 4.85
N ALA A 58 -3.56 8.51 4.52
CA ALA A 58 -2.66 9.52 3.98
C ALA A 58 -3.18 10.09 2.65
N LEU A 59 -3.66 9.22 1.75
CA LEU A 59 -4.29 9.63 0.49
C LEU A 59 -5.64 10.32 0.72
N TRP A 60 -6.40 9.85 1.72
CA TRP A 60 -7.65 10.49 2.13
C TRP A 60 -7.46 11.96 2.50
N MET A 61 -6.41 12.27 3.27
CA MET A 61 -6.06 13.63 3.73
C MET A 61 -5.39 14.52 2.68
N GLN A 62 -5.16 14.02 1.45
CA GLN A 62 -4.54 14.80 0.39
C GLN A 62 -5.59 15.40 -0.55
N ASP A 63 -5.76 16.72 -0.51
CA ASP A 63 -6.77 17.43 -1.30
C ASP A 63 -6.22 18.05 -2.58
N LYS A 64 -4.90 18.29 -2.67
CA LYS A 64 -4.30 18.90 -3.86
C LYS A 64 -4.07 17.85 -4.94
N MET A 65 -4.68 18.02 -6.12
CA MET A 65 -4.67 17.05 -7.23
C MET A 65 -3.26 16.54 -7.59
N LEU A 66 -2.30 17.45 -7.82
CA LEU A 66 -0.92 17.06 -8.16
C LEU A 66 -0.26 16.24 -7.03
N LEU A 67 -0.52 16.58 -5.78
CA LEU A 67 0.02 15.86 -4.64
C LEU A 67 -0.70 14.52 -4.39
N GLN A 68 -1.94 14.35 -4.86
CA GLN A 68 -2.62 13.04 -4.83
C GLN A 68 -1.93 12.06 -5.76
N GLU A 69 -1.57 12.51 -6.97
CA GLU A 69 -0.83 11.70 -7.93
C GLU A 69 0.57 11.35 -7.43
N GLU A 70 1.30 12.36 -6.94
CA GLU A 70 2.64 12.17 -6.37
C GLU A 70 2.61 11.21 -5.17
N LEU A 71 1.61 11.35 -4.29
CA LEU A 71 1.44 10.45 -3.15
C LEU A 71 1.13 9.02 -3.59
N ALA A 72 0.25 8.83 -4.57
CA ALA A 72 -0.04 7.52 -5.12
C ALA A 72 1.24 6.85 -5.69
N ASP A 73 2.05 7.60 -6.42
CA ASP A 73 3.32 7.10 -6.96
C ASP A 73 4.33 6.80 -5.85
N ASN A 74 4.43 7.66 -4.83
CA ASN A 74 5.28 7.42 -3.67
C ASN A 74 4.90 6.15 -2.90
N ILE A 75 3.59 5.88 -2.76
CA ILE A 75 3.10 4.65 -2.13
C ILE A 75 3.50 3.43 -2.98
N LEU A 76 3.29 3.48 -4.29
CA LEU A 76 3.59 2.34 -5.17
C LEU A 76 5.09 2.09 -5.34
N GLN A 77 5.93 3.12 -5.22
CA GLN A 77 7.39 2.97 -5.19
C GLN A 77 7.88 2.13 -3.99
N LEU A 78 7.10 2.00 -2.91
CA LEU A 78 7.44 1.12 -1.78
C LEU A 78 7.55 -0.34 -2.23
N LEU A 79 6.80 -0.76 -3.25
CA LEU A 79 6.87 -2.11 -3.81
C LEU A 79 8.25 -2.43 -4.38
N GLY A 80 8.97 -1.42 -4.90
CA GLY A 80 10.33 -1.58 -5.40
C GLY A 80 11.39 -1.76 -4.30
N LEU A 81 11.02 -1.59 -3.03
CA LEU A 81 11.90 -1.83 -1.88
C LEU A 81 11.84 -3.28 -1.38
N LEU A 82 10.85 -4.06 -1.86
CA LEU A 82 10.61 -5.43 -1.46
C LEU A 82 11.56 -6.39 -2.19
N ARG A 83 12.09 -7.38 -1.46
CA ARG A 83 13.10 -8.34 -1.94
C ARG A 83 12.52 -9.45 -2.81
N ASP A 84 11.31 -9.89 -2.49
CA ASP A 84 10.66 -11.02 -3.16
C ASP A 84 9.33 -10.60 -3.79
N GLN A 85 8.99 -11.27 -4.90
CA GLN A 85 7.74 -11.10 -5.61
C GLN A 85 6.54 -11.49 -4.75
N ASN A 86 6.67 -12.50 -3.89
CA ASN A 86 5.59 -12.85 -2.96
C ASN A 86 5.26 -11.69 -2.01
N GLN A 87 6.28 -10.99 -1.49
CA GLN A 87 6.08 -9.79 -0.67
C GLN A 87 5.37 -8.68 -1.45
N VAL A 88 5.72 -8.49 -2.73
CA VAL A 88 5.02 -7.52 -3.61
C VAL A 88 3.55 -7.88 -3.74
N PHE A 89 3.23 -9.14 -4.00
CA PHE A 89 1.85 -9.60 -4.11
C PHE A 89 1.08 -9.46 -2.79
N GLU A 90 1.71 -9.76 -1.64
CA GLU A 90 1.11 -9.56 -0.31
C GLU A 90 0.82 -8.10 -0.02
N PHE A 91 1.74 -7.19 -0.36
CA PHE A 91 1.56 -5.76 -0.19
C PHE A 91 0.41 -5.24 -1.08
N VAL A 92 0.41 -5.60 -2.36
CA VAL A 92 -0.67 -5.24 -3.29
C VAL A 92 -2.01 -5.81 -2.81
N ARG A 93 -2.02 -7.04 -2.29
CA ARG A 93 -3.19 -7.67 -1.69
C ARG A 93 -3.72 -6.86 -0.51
N SER A 94 -2.85 -6.44 0.39
CA SER A 94 -3.23 -5.65 1.57
C SER A 94 -3.75 -4.25 1.19
N LEU A 95 -3.17 -3.61 0.16
CA LEU A 95 -3.68 -2.35 -0.40
C LEU A 95 -5.10 -2.50 -0.98
N LEU A 96 -5.32 -3.52 -1.82
CA LEU A 96 -6.63 -3.79 -2.42
C LEU A 96 -7.67 -4.22 -1.39
N PHE A 97 -7.27 -5.01 -0.40
CA PHE A 97 -8.14 -5.40 0.72
C PHE A 97 -8.58 -4.18 1.54
N THR A 98 -7.64 -3.28 1.85
CA THR A 98 -7.93 -2.02 2.55
C THR A 98 -8.87 -1.14 1.72
N LEU A 99 -8.60 -0.99 0.42
CA LEU A 99 -9.48 -0.23 -0.48
C LEU A 99 -10.89 -0.81 -0.51
N SER A 100 -11.02 -2.14 -0.60
CA SER A 100 -12.33 -2.82 -0.60
C SER A 100 -13.09 -2.58 0.71
N LYS A 101 -12.43 -2.72 1.86
CA LYS A 101 -13.04 -2.48 3.19
C LYS A 101 -13.47 -1.04 3.41
N GLU A 102 -12.68 -0.08 2.94
CA GLU A 102 -12.97 1.34 3.13
C GLU A 102 -13.85 1.92 2.01
N TRP A 103 -14.05 1.19 0.90
CA TRP A 103 -14.82 1.65 -0.27
C TRP A 103 -16.19 2.25 0.05
N PRO A 104 -17.03 1.63 0.91
CA PRO A 104 -18.36 2.17 1.21
C PRO A 104 -18.33 3.51 1.94
N LYS A 105 -17.19 3.88 2.55
CA LYS A 105 -17.03 5.13 3.29
C LYS A 105 -16.58 6.29 2.41
N ILE A 106 -16.06 6.01 1.22
CA ILE A 106 -15.53 7.02 0.30
C ILE A 106 -16.71 7.80 -0.28
N ASP A 107 -16.79 9.08 0.05
CA ASP A 107 -17.79 9.98 -0.52
C ASP A 107 -17.44 10.38 -1.97
N ARG A 108 -18.43 10.93 -2.66
CA ARG A 108 -18.32 11.33 -4.07
C ARG A 108 -17.15 12.27 -4.36
N LEU A 109 -16.81 13.19 -3.46
CA LEU A 109 -15.76 14.19 -3.69
C LEU A 109 -14.36 13.58 -3.66
N ARG A 110 -14.20 12.41 -3.00
CA ARG A 110 -12.93 11.70 -2.87
C ARG A 110 -12.77 10.54 -3.85
N MET A 111 -13.84 10.13 -4.52
CA MET A 111 -13.87 8.92 -5.34
C MET A 111 -12.82 8.94 -6.46
N ASP A 112 -12.62 10.06 -7.14
CA ASP A 112 -11.73 10.15 -8.30
C ASP A 112 -10.27 9.79 -7.97
N LYS A 113 -9.75 10.24 -6.82
CA LYS A 113 -8.38 9.90 -6.40
C LYS A 113 -8.22 8.44 -6.03
N PHE A 114 -9.24 7.82 -5.44
CA PHE A 114 -9.20 6.39 -5.11
C PHE A 114 -9.37 5.50 -6.35
N LEU A 115 -10.20 5.91 -7.32
CA LEU A 115 -10.26 5.27 -8.65
C LEU A 115 -8.93 5.40 -9.41
N MET A 116 -8.28 6.58 -9.34
CA MET A 116 -6.94 6.79 -9.89
C MET A 116 -5.92 5.87 -9.22
N PHE A 117 -5.93 5.79 -7.90
CA PHE A 117 -5.01 4.94 -7.15
C PHE A 117 -5.21 3.45 -7.48
N LEU A 118 -6.47 2.98 -7.55
CA LEU A 118 -6.80 1.62 -7.98
C LEU A 118 -6.25 1.32 -9.38
N ARG A 119 -6.44 2.23 -10.34
CA ARG A 119 -5.88 2.07 -11.70
C ARG A 119 -4.36 1.95 -11.68
N ARG A 120 -3.65 2.72 -10.85
CA ARG A 120 -2.20 2.64 -10.72
C ARG A 120 -1.73 1.34 -10.05
N ILE A 121 -2.44 0.85 -9.03
CA ILE A 121 -2.16 -0.46 -8.41
C ILE A 121 -2.25 -1.57 -9.46
N ILE A 122 -3.36 -1.62 -10.20
CA ILE A 122 -3.58 -2.62 -11.25
C ILE A 122 -2.52 -2.52 -12.34
N ARG A 123 -2.14 -1.30 -12.75
CA ARG A 123 -1.04 -1.07 -13.68
C ARG A 123 0.26 -1.70 -13.17
N VAL A 124 0.67 -1.42 -11.93
CA VAL A 124 1.91 -1.96 -11.36
C VAL A 124 1.88 -3.49 -11.33
N LEU A 125 0.75 -4.09 -10.95
CA LEU A 125 0.56 -5.53 -10.95
C LEU A 125 0.74 -6.14 -12.35
N PHE A 126 0.17 -5.52 -13.39
CA PHE A 126 0.41 -5.96 -14.77
C PHE A 126 1.87 -5.79 -15.21
N PHE A 127 2.56 -4.73 -14.78
CA PHE A 127 3.99 -4.58 -15.05
C PHE A 127 4.80 -5.70 -14.39
N GLN A 128 4.52 -6.07 -13.14
CA GLN A 128 5.19 -7.20 -12.48
C GLN A 128 4.97 -8.52 -13.24
N LEU A 129 3.74 -8.81 -13.65
CA LEU A 129 3.45 -10.00 -14.47
C LEU A 129 4.18 -9.99 -15.82
N LYS A 130 4.28 -8.81 -16.45
CA LYS A 130 5.00 -8.63 -17.71
C LYS A 130 6.51 -8.88 -17.54
N GLU A 131 7.13 -8.40 -16.47
CA GLU A 131 8.55 -8.67 -16.17
C GLU A 131 8.81 -10.17 -15.99
N GLN A 132 7.84 -10.91 -15.45
CA GLN A 132 7.85 -12.37 -15.35
C GLN A 132 7.44 -13.08 -16.66
N LYS A 133 7.32 -12.35 -17.76
CA LYS A 133 6.87 -12.85 -19.08
C LYS A 133 5.56 -13.64 -19.01
N PHE A 134 4.66 -13.24 -18.11
CA PHE A 134 3.39 -13.94 -17.87
C PHE A 134 3.59 -15.44 -17.59
N ASN A 135 4.60 -15.79 -16.80
CA ASN A 135 4.78 -17.16 -16.29
C ASN A 135 3.45 -17.68 -15.73
N SER A 136 3.07 -18.90 -16.14
CA SER A 136 1.79 -19.51 -15.78
C SER A 136 1.58 -19.60 -14.27
N GLU A 137 2.62 -19.91 -13.49
CA GLU A 137 2.56 -19.99 -12.04
C GLU A 137 2.33 -18.60 -11.41
N ALA A 138 3.13 -17.61 -11.77
CA ALA A 138 2.98 -16.24 -11.26
C ALA A 138 1.63 -15.63 -11.65
N THR A 139 1.18 -15.88 -12.88
CA THR A 139 -0.13 -15.45 -13.38
C THR A 139 -1.25 -16.15 -12.63
N GLN A 140 -1.16 -17.46 -12.41
CA GLN A 140 -2.16 -18.21 -11.66
C GLN A 140 -2.24 -17.76 -10.20
N ASN A 141 -1.10 -17.50 -9.56
CA ASN A 141 -1.06 -16.96 -8.20
C ASN A 141 -1.74 -15.59 -8.12
N CYS A 142 -1.48 -14.73 -9.10
CA CYS A 142 -2.12 -13.43 -9.22
C CYS A 142 -3.64 -13.52 -9.50
N LEU A 143 -4.08 -14.44 -10.37
CA LEU A 143 -5.50 -14.66 -10.66
C LEU A 143 -6.23 -15.26 -9.44
N ASN A 144 -5.64 -16.28 -8.81
CA ASN A 144 -6.16 -16.87 -7.57
C ASN A 144 -6.37 -15.81 -6.49
N PHE A 145 -5.50 -14.80 -6.44
CA PHE A 145 -5.68 -13.65 -5.57
C PHE A 145 -6.96 -12.85 -5.88
N PHE A 146 -7.28 -12.55 -7.14
CA PHE A 146 -8.51 -11.83 -7.51
C PHE A 146 -9.78 -12.66 -7.31
N PHE A 147 -9.69 -13.98 -7.45
CA PHE A 147 -10.85 -14.88 -7.35
C PHE A 147 -11.10 -15.43 -5.94
N GLN A 148 -10.16 -15.27 -5.00
CA GLN A 148 -10.41 -15.58 -3.60
C GLN A 148 -11.45 -14.61 -3.04
N LYS A 149 -12.54 -15.14 -2.49
CA LYS A 149 -13.50 -14.36 -1.71
C LYS A 149 -12.78 -13.69 -0.53
N LEU A 150 -12.90 -12.36 -0.46
CA LEU A 150 -12.42 -11.51 0.64
C LEU A 150 -13.24 -11.74 1.92
#